data_AF-A0A256WCX6-F1
#
_entry.id   AF-A0A256WCX6-F1
#
_cell.length_a   1.000
_cell.length_b   1.000
_cell.length_c   1.000
_cell.angle_alpha   90.00
_cell.angle_beta   90.00
_cell.angle_gamma   90.00
#
_symmetry.space_group_name_H-M   'P 1'
#
loop_
_entity.id
_entity.type
_entity.pdbx_description
1 polymer ?
#
loop_
_entity_poly.entity_id
_entity_poly.type
_entity_poly.pdbx_seq_one_letter_code
_entity_poly.pdbx_strand_id
1 'polypeptide(L)'
;MEKQIIFIIVLLLTLGIFGYTVSKFVGYFKLTKPFPIRDIPKRISIMLKVAIGQTKIFRLPLIGFAHALVFWGFCIVAFGSLEMIVDGIFGLERSLVVLGGFYTFMIAIGDVFALLVLISIVAFLIRRLIMHIKRFKGIEMKNISKIDANLALLAILYLMVSLLGMNMFCYLMDPGEYSGSFPVSIYLVNHIVPLNGVGPDGVHFWHELFWWSHIVVIFIFINALPYSKHFHVFMSVPNVFLCRLEPLGKLDNMESVTKEVKLMMDPDAAFAAPAEGEEEQMERFGVKDVEDITWKNYLDSLSCTECGRCTSVCPANITGKMLSPRKIMMDTRARMKEFGPRRVKEGKGFSDEKALVRNYISEEELWACTTCNACAQECPININHPGLIVDMRRYLFMEESAAPGELNTMFTNIENNGAPWQYPPEDRMKWAEELYMNKNV
;
A
#
# COMPACT_ATOMS: atom_id res chain seq x y z
N MET A 1 20.90 29.45 20.60
CA MET A 1 19.62 30.08 20.18
C MET A 1 19.44 30.13 18.67
N GLU A 2 20.38 30.63 17.87
CA GLU A 2 20.22 30.70 16.39
C GLU A 2 19.91 29.33 15.75
N LYS A 3 20.64 28.27 16.12
CA LYS A 3 20.42 26.89 15.67
C LYS A 3 19.00 26.38 15.96
N GLN A 4 18.46 26.67 17.16
CA GLN A 4 17.10 26.27 17.55
C GLN A 4 16.04 27.02 16.74
N ILE A 5 16.25 28.32 16.49
CA ILE A 5 15.34 29.11 15.65
C ILE A 5 15.28 28.53 14.24
N ILE A 6 16.43 28.24 13.64
CA ILE A 6 16.49 27.58 12.32
C ILE A 6 15.78 26.23 12.36
N PHE A 7 16.05 25.40 13.38
CA PHE A 7 15.41 24.10 13.55
C PHE A 7 13.88 24.19 13.59
N ILE A 8 13.36 25.09 14.44
CA ILE A 8 11.91 25.29 14.62
C ILE A 8 11.27 25.78 13.32
N ILE A 9 11.91 26.70 12.58
CA ILE A 9 11.40 27.16 11.28
C ILE A 9 11.30 26.00 10.29
N VAL A 10 12.35 25.19 10.17
CA VAL A 10 12.36 24.03 9.26
C VAL A 10 11.33 22.99 9.68
N LEU A 11 11.19 22.73 10.99
CA LEU A 11 10.18 21.81 11.52
C LEU A 11 8.75 22.30 11.24
N LEU A 12 8.45 23.58 11.51
CA LEU A 12 7.13 24.16 11.25
C LEU A 12 6.79 24.14 9.76
N LEU A 13 7.76 24.46 8.89
CA LEU A 13 7.59 24.36 7.44
C LEU A 13 7.30 22.91 7.02
N THR A 14 8.04 21.95 7.59
CA THR A 14 7.85 20.51 7.35
C THR A 14 6.46 20.05 7.76
N LEU A 15 6.00 20.40 8.97
CA LEU A 15 4.67 20.05 9.47
C LEU A 15 3.56 20.75 8.71
N GLY A 16 3.76 22.01 8.30
CA GLY A 16 2.82 22.79 7.50
C GLY A 16 2.59 22.17 6.12
N ILE A 17 3.67 21.83 5.40
CA ILE A 17 3.58 21.17 4.08
C ILE A 17 2.95 19.78 4.22
N PHE A 18 3.32 19.03 5.25
CA PHE A 18 2.77 17.70 5.50
C PHE A 18 1.27 17.77 5.82
N GLY A 19 0.86 18.68 6.71
CA GLY A 19 -0.54 18.93 7.07
C GLY A 19 -1.39 19.36 5.86
N TYR A 20 -0.86 20.24 5.01
CA TYR A 20 -1.50 20.62 3.75
C TYR A 20 -1.62 19.46 2.76
N THR A 21 -0.63 18.58 2.72
CA THR A 21 -0.68 17.37 1.88
C THR A 21 -1.76 16.41 2.40
N VAL A 22 -1.77 16.11 3.69
CA VAL A 22 -2.76 15.23 4.33
C VAL A 22 -4.19 15.76 4.14
N SER A 23 -4.41 17.07 4.31
CA SER A 23 -5.75 17.66 4.13
C SER A 23 -6.29 17.46 2.70
N LYS A 24 -5.43 17.51 1.68
CA LYS A 24 -5.80 17.17 0.29
C LYS A 24 -6.22 15.71 0.14
N PHE A 25 -5.43 14.77 0.68
CA PHE A 25 -5.78 13.35 0.64
C PHE A 25 -7.11 13.06 1.35
N VAL A 26 -7.36 13.68 2.51
CA VAL A 26 -8.65 13.58 3.21
C VAL A 26 -9.79 14.08 2.31
N GLY A 27 -9.58 15.15 1.56
CA GLY A 27 -10.53 15.62 0.54
C GLY A 27 -10.85 14.56 -0.53
N TYR A 28 -9.84 13.81 -1.00
CA TYR A 28 -10.03 12.77 -2.01
C TYR A 28 -10.76 11.54 -1.46
N PHE A 29 -10.53 11.16 -0.20
CA PHE A 29 -11.31 10.10 0.44
C PHE A 29 -12.81 10.41 0.51
N LYS A 30 -13.19 11.69 0.64
CA LYS A 30 -14.60 12.11 0.64
C LYS A 30 -15.29 11.99 -0.72
N LEU A 31 -14.53 11.76 -1.81
CA LEU A 31 -15.10 11.53 -3.14
C LEU A 31 -15.53 10.07 -3.36
N THR A 32 -15.13 9.17 -2.48
CA THR A 32 -15.30 7.72 -2.65
C THR A 32 -16.50 7.19 -1.85
N LYS A 33 -17.01 6.01 -2.24
CA LYS A 33 -18.11 5.32 -1.55
C LYS A 33 -17.70 4.80 -0.17
N PRO A 34 -18.66 4.65 0.77
CA PRO A 34 -18.39 4.08 2.09
C PRO A 34 -17.95 2.61 1.99
N PHE A 35 -17.11 2.18 2.94
CA PHE A 35 -16.74 0.77 3.14
C PHE A 35 -16.95 0.41 4.62
N PRO A 36 -17.75 -0.63 4.94
CA PRO A 36 -18.08 -0.97 6.31
C PRO A 36 -16.91 -1.63 7.03
N ILE A 37 -16.65 -1.20 8.27
CA ILE A 37 -15.66 -1.82 9.16
C ILE A 37 -16.41 -2.67 10.18
N ARG A 38 -16.18 -3.98 10.16
CA ARG A 38 -16.75 -4.97 11.09
C ARG A 38 -15.64 -5.82 11.73
N ASP A 39 -15.92 -6.45 12.87
CA ASP A 39 -15.03 -7.40 13.56
C ASP A 39 -13.62 -6.88 13.89
N ILE A 40 -13.53 -5.82 14.71
CA ILE A 40 -12.27 -5.23 15.16
C ILE A 40 -11.28 -6.25 15.77
N PRO A 41 -11.69 -7.21 16.64
CA PRO A 41 -10.75 -8.17 17.23
C PRO A 41 -10.05 -9.04 16.18
N LYS A 42 -10.79 -9.49 15.16
CA LYS A 42 -10.25 -10.31 14.08
C LYS A 42 -9.24 -9.52 13.23
N ARG A 43 -9.52 -8.23 12.98
CA ARG A 43 -8.62 -7.32 12.26
C ARG A 43 -7.32 -7.06 12.99
N ILE A 44 -7.37 -6.82 14.31
CA ILE A 44 -6.16 -6.67 15.14
C ILE A 44 -5.31 -7.95 15.06
N SER A 45 -5.93 -9.13 15.20
CA SER A 45 -5.24 -10.41 15.08
C SER A 45 -4.55 -10.58 13.73
N ILE A 46 -5.21 -10.24 12.62
CA ILE A 46 -4.62 -10.28 11.27
C ILE A 46 -3.49 -9.26 11.13
N MET A 47 -3.68 -8.03 11.61
CA MET A 47 -2.66 -6.98 11.58
C MET A 47 -1.40 -7.41 12.33
N LEU A 48 -1.53 -7.94 13.55
CA LEU A 48 -0.40 -8.44 14.32
C LEU A 48 0.30 -9.60 13.59
N LYS A 49 -0.44 -10.56 13.00
CA LYS A 49 0.15 -11.68 12.26
C LYS A 49 0.86 -11.25 10.97
N VAL A 50 0.30 -10.29 10.24
CA VAL A 50 0.77 -9.93 8.89
C VAL A 50 1.73 -8.75 8.91
N ALA A 51 1.43 -7.67 9.64
CA ALA A 51 2.28 -6.49 9.69
C ALA A 51 3.46 -6.69 10.65
N ILE A 52 3.18 -7.11 11.89
CA ILE A 52 4.21 -7.30 12.92
C ILE A 52 4.95 -8.63 12.71
N GLY A 53 4.21 -9.73 12.56
CA GLY A 53 4.78 -11.06 12.30
C GLY A 53 5.31 -11.28 10.88
N GLN A 54 5.07 -10.34 9.96
CA GLN A 54 5.53 -10.39 8.55
C GLN A 54 5.25 -11.71 7.81
N THR A 55 4.22 -12.46 8.21
CA THR A 55 3.91 -13.81 7.70
C THR A 55 3.82 -13.87 6.17
N LYS A 56 3.26 -12.84 5.53
CA LYS A 56 3.18 -12.76 4.06
C LYS A 56 4.54 -12.49 3.39
N ILE A 57 5.42 -11.72 4.02
CA ILE A 57 6.74 -11.41 3.48
C ILE A 57 7.64 -12.65 3.55
N PHE A 58 7.63 -13.35 4.69
CA PHE A 58 8.44 -14.54 4.97
C PHE A 58 8.13 -15.76 4.11
N ARG A 59 7.10 -15.71 3.25
CA ARG A 59 6.93 -16.70 2.17
C ARG A 59 8.14 -16.75 1.21
N LEU A 60 8.97 -15.71 1.20
CA LEU A 60 10.31 -15.74 0.61
C LEU A 60 11.34 -15.51 1.73
N PRO A 61 11.86 -16.56 2.40
CA PRO A 61 12.57 -16.43 3.68
C PRO A 61 13.76 -15.46 3.65
N LEU A 62 14.64 -15.56 2.65
CA LEU A 62 15.84 -14.72 2.56
C LEU A 62 15.51 -13.23 2.39
N ILE A 63 14.61 -12.92 1.44
CA ILE A 63 14.21 -11.53 1.16
C ILE A 63 13.35 -10.99 2.31
N GLY A 64 12.53 -11.86 2.92
CA GLY A 64 11.71 -11.51 4.05
C GLY A 64 12.51 -11.24 5.31
N PHE A 65 13.59 -11.97 5.56
CA PHE A 65 14.51 -11.68 6.64
C PHE A 65 15.16 -10.32 6.48
N ALA A 66 15.71 -10.01 5.30
CA ALA A 66 16.27 -8.69 5.02
C ALA A 66 15.22 -7.57 5.17
N HIS A 67 13.98 -7.79 4.72
CA HIS A 67 12.89 -6.82 4.91
C HIS A 67 12.50 -6.66 6.39
N ALA A 68 12.49 -7.75 7.16
CA ALA A 68 12.22 -7.72 8.59
C ALA A 68 13.28 -6.93 9.34
N LEU A 69 14.57 -7.10 9.01
CA LEU A 69 15.65 -6.28 9.56
C LEU A 69 15.44 -4.80 9.29
N VAL A 70 15.04 -4.45 8.06
CA VAL A 70 14.72 -3.06 7.69
C VAL A 70 13.54 -2.52 8.49
N PHE A 71 12.43 -3.24 8.54
CA PHE A 71 11.23 -2.81 9.27
C PHE A 71 11.47 -2.62 10.77
N TRP A 72 12.04 -3.63 11.44
CA TRP A 72 12.30 -3.56 12.88
C TRP A 72 13.42 -2.58 13.21
N GLY A 73 14.43 -2.47 12.35
CA GLY A 73 15.44 -1.43 12.44
C GLY A 73 14.84 -0.04 12.39
N PHE A 74 13.90 0.22 11.48
CA PHE A 74 13.18 1.49 11.46
C PHE A 74 12.35 1.74 12.72
N CYS A 75 11.69 0.73 13.27
CA CYS A 75 10.95 0.89 14.53
C CYS A 75 11.88 1.31 15.70
N ILE A 76 13.08 0.73 15.75
CA ILE A 76 14.08 1.04 16.78
C ILE A 76 14.70 2.42 16.53
N VAL A 77 15.17 2.69 15.31
CA VAL A 77 15.81 3.97 14.95
C VAL A 77 14.84 5.14 15.06
N ALA A 78 13.54 4.92 14.80
CA ALA A 78 12.52 5.95 14.97
C ALA A 78 12.46 6.49 16.40
N PHE A 79 12.79 5.69 17.42
CA PHE A 79 12.91 6.17 18.80
C PHE A 79 13.99 7.26 18.92
N GLY A 80 15.17 7.02 18.34
CA GLY A 80 16.25 8.00 18.28
C GLY A 80 15.90 9.21 17.42
N SER A 81 15.20 9.03 16.29
CA SER A 81 14.74 10.15 15.46
C SER A 81 13.73 11.05 16.19
N LEU A 82 12.88 10.48 17.06
CA LEU A 82 11.98 11.27 17.91
C LEU A 82 12.76 12.07 18.97
N GLU A 83 13.77 11.48 19.58
CA GLU A 83 14.70 12.18 20.49
C GLU A 83 15.34 13.38 19.77
N MET A 84 15.87 13.19 18.56
CA MET A 84 16.49 14.28 17.78
C MET A 84 15.55 15.46 17.52
N ILE A 85 14.24 15.22 17.36
CA ILE A 85 13.26 16.31 17.20
C ILE A 85 13.11 17.09 18.51
N VAL A 86 13.02 16.41 19.64
CA VAL A 86 12.90 17.04 20.96
C VAL A 86 14.19 17.84 21.28
N ASP A 87 15.34 17.22 21.05
CA ASP A 87 16.66 17.81 21.26
C ASP A 87 16.87 19.05 20.39
N GLY A 88 16.46 18.99 19.12
CA GLY A 88 16.54 20.13 18.21
C GLY A 88 15.67 21.33 18.62
N ILE A 89 14.50 21.09 19.23
CA ILE A 89 13.62 22.16 19.72
C ILE A 89 14.20 22.82 20.97
N PHE A 90 14.61 22.01 21.95
CA PHE A 90 15.05 22.51 23.25
C PHE A 90 16.55 22.80 23.34
N GLY A 91 17.33 22.45 22.31
CA GLY A 91 18.80 22.51 22.32
C GLY A 91 19.42 21.62 23.39
N LEU A 92 18.81 20.47 23.64
CA LEU A 92 19.33 19.47 24.57
C LEU A 92 20.32 18.57 23.83
N GLU A 93 21.29 18.02 24.55
CA GLU A 93 22.22 17.05 23.95
C GLU A 93 21.59 15.67 23.81
N ARG A 94 20.88 15.19 24.83
CA ARG A 94 20.08 13.93 24.85
C ARG A 94 18.92 14.01 25.84
N SER A 95 17.71 14.27 25.35
CA SER A 95 16.52 14.42 26.20
C SER A 95 16.05 13.12 26.85
N LEU A 96 16.29 11.95 26.25
CA LEU A 96 15.78 10.67 26.74
C LEU A 96 16.77 9.92 27.64
N VAL A 97 17.91 10.51 27.97
CA VAL A 97 18.91 9.94 28.89
C VAL A 97 18.33 9.62 30.28
N VAL A 98 17.27 10.32 30.68
CA VAL A 98 16.52 10.12 31.94
C VAL A 98 15.98 8.68 32.07
N LEU A 99 15.81 7.95 30.96
CA LEU A 99 15.38 6.54 30.97
C LEU A 99 16.49 5.56 31.40
N GLY A 100 17.70 6.04 31.67
CA GLY A 100 18.80 5.27 32.25
C GLY A 100 19.19 4.05 31.39
N GLY A 101 19.28 2.86 32.01
CA GLY A 101 19.73 1.65 31.31
C GLY A 101 18.89 1.27 30.08
N PHE A 102 17.60 1.58 30.06
CA PHE A 102 16.76 1.35 28.88
C PHE A 102 17.18 2.24 27.71
N TYR A 103 17.54 3.49 27.97
CA TYR A 103 18.07 4.40 26.95
C TYR A 103 19.36 3.85 26.34
N THR A 104 20.33 3.48 27.19
CA THR A 104 21.60 2.89 26.75
C THR A 104 21.39 1.65 25.89
N PHE A 105 20.45 0.78 26.28
CA PHE A 105 20.08 -0.40 25.50
C PHE A 105 19.47 -0.02 24.14
N MET A 106 18.52 0.92 24.11
CA MET A 106 17.85 1.36 22.88
C MET A 106 18.81 2.03 21.89
N ILE A 107 19.77 2.83 22.37
CA ILE A 107 20.79 3.44 21.52
C ILE A 107 21.78 2.38 21.01
N ALA A 108 22.21 1.44 21.85
CA ALA A 108 23.10 0.35 21.42
C ALA A 108 22.48 -0.53 20.34
N ILE A 109 21.24 -0.95 20.54
CA ILE A 109 20.53 -1.76 19.55
C ILE A 109 20.24 -0.94 18.28
N GLY A 110 19.92 0.36 18.41
CA GLY A 110 19.79 1.27 17.28
C GLY A 110 21.06 1.37 16.43
N ASP A 111 22.24 1.48 17.06
CA ASP A 111 23.55 1.51 16.40
C ASP A 111 23.85 0.20 15.65
N VAL A 112 23.53 -0.94 16.26
CA VAL A 112 23.62 -2.27 15.60
C VAL A 112 22.68 -2.36 14.40
N PHE A 113 21.42 -1.96 14.57
CA PHE A 113 20.45 -2.00 13.48
C PHE A 113 20.81 -1.03 12.36
N ALA A 114 21.44 0.11 12.64
CA ALA A 114 21.88 1.03 11.59
C ALA A 114 22.81 0.33 10.58
N LEU A 115 23.76 -0.49 11.05
CA LEU A 115 24.62 -1.30 10.18
C LEU A 115 23.85 -2.44 9.48
N LEU A 116 22.99 -3.16 10.19
CA LEU A 116 22.21 -4.26 9.60
C LEU A 116 21.27 -3.77 8.48
N VAL A 117 20.64 -2.61 8.70
CA VAL A 117 19.81 -1.93 7.71
C VAL A 117 20.68 -1.45 6.55
N LEU A 118 21.84 -0.83 6.81
CA LEU A 118 22.78 -0.40 5.79
C LEU A 118 23.14 -1.56 4.84
N ILE A 119 23.53 -2.71 5.38
CA ILE A 119 23.85 -3.92 4.60
C ILE A 119 22.62 -4.39 3.80
N SER A 120 21.44 -4.41 4.43
CA SER A 120 20.19 -4.84 3.77
C SER A 120 19.82 -3.93 2.59
N ILE A 121 20.00 -2.61 2.72
CA ILE A 121 19.72 -1.64 1.68
C ILE A 121 20.72 -1.74 0.53
N VAL A 122 22.01 -1.95 0.83
CA VAL A 122 23.01 -2.25 -0.21
C VAL A 122 22.62 -3.51 -0.99
N ALA A 123 22.20 -4.58 -0.30
CA ALA A 123 21.72 -5.80 -0.94
C ALA A 123 20.47 -5.54 -1.82
N PHE A 124 19.53 -4.70 -1.38
CA PHE A 124 18.37 -4.31 -2.17
C PHE A 124 18.72 -3.44 -3.38
N LEU A 125 19.69 -2.53 -3.25
CA LEU A 125 20.22 -1.73 -4.36
C LEU A 125 20.90 -2.63 -5.40
N ILE A 126 21.77 -3.55 -4.97
CA ILE A 126 22.39 -4.56 -5.86
C ILE A 126 21.32 -5.37 -6.58
N ARG A 127 20.34 -5.91 -5.84
CA ARG A 127 19.23 -6.68 -6.41
C ARG A 127 18.42 -5.89 -7.44
N ARG A 128 18.34 -4.57 -7.26
CA ARG A 128 17.55 -3.68 -8.11
C ARG A 128 18.30 -3.21 -9.35
N LEU A 129 19.54 -2.77 -9.17
CA LEU A 129 20.34 -2.14 -10.22
C LEU A 129 21.12 -3.18 -11.05
N ILE A 130 21.54 -4.28 -10.42
CA ILE A 130 22.43 -5.28 -11.05
C ILE A 130 21.66 -6.55 -11.43
N MET A 131 20.89 -7.17 -10.52
CA MET A 131 20.28 -8.50 -10.76
C MET A 131 19.08 -8.53 -11.74
N HIS A 132 18.70 -7.39 -12.34
CA HIS A 132 17.71 -7.27 -13.41
C HIS A 132 16.42 -8.12 -13.27
N ILE A 133 15.80 -8.14 -12.09
CA ILE A 133 14.61 -8.97 -11.81
C ILE A 133 13.42 -8.64 -12.72
N LYS A 134 12.85 -9.66 -13.40
CA LYS A 134 11.72 -9.53 -14.34
C LYS A 134 10.54 -8.73 -13.78
N ARG A 135 10.08 -9.00 -12.54
CA ARG A 135 8.92 -8.29 -11.97
C ARG A 135 9.11 -6.77 -11.76
N PHE A 136 10.34 -6.26 -11.84
CA PHE A 136 10.65 -4.83 -11.78
C PHE A 136 10.67 -4.17 -13.18
N LYS A 137 10.47 -4.96 -14.23
CA LYS A 137 10.40 -4.55 -15.63
C LYS A 137 9.05 -5.04 -16.18
N GLY A 138 8.14 -4.12 -16.47
CA GLY A 138 6.82 -4.42 -17.02
C GLY A 138 6.30 -3.20 -17.77
N ILE A 139 5.30 -3.40 -18.63
CA ILE A 139 4.68 -2.32 -19.41
C ILE A 139 4.10 -1.22 -18.52
N GLU A 140 3.70 -1.58 -17.30
CA GLU A 140 3.16 -0.68 -16.29
C GLU A 140 4.24 0.13 -15.54
N MET A 141 5.51 -0.29 -15.60
CA MET A 141 6.58 0.29 -14.79
C MET A 141 7.18 1.54 -15.45
N LYS A 142 6.58 2.69 -15.17
CA LYS A 142 7.04 4.02 -15.61
C LYS A 142 8.44 4.36 -15.06
N ASN A 143 9.17 5.24 -15.76
CA ASN A 143 10.49 5.70 -15.31
C ASN A 143 10.45 6.38 -13.94
N ILE A 144 9.40 7.17 -13.67
CA ILE A 144 9.20 7.81 -12.37
C ILE A 144 9.10 6.79 -11.24
N SER A 145 8.37 5.68 -11.44
CA SER A 145 8.29 4.59 -10.48
C SER A 145 9.65 3.94 -10.22
N LYS A 146 10.55 3.88 -11.20
CA LYS A 146 11.90 3.33 -11.02
C LYS A 146 12.78 4.28 -10.20
N ILE A 147 12.79 5.56 -10.57
CA ILE A 147 13.54 6.62 -9.89
C ILE A 147 13.10 6.73 -8.44
N ASP A 148 11.79 6.71 -8.19
CA ASP A 148 11.21 6.82 -6.85
C ASP A 148 11.70 5.72 -5.89
N ALA A 149 11.81 4.47 -6.35
CA ALA A 149 12.41 3.41 -5.52
C ALA A 149 13.88 3.67 -5.21
N ASN A 150 14.63 4.11 -6.21
CA ASN A 150 16.06 4.30 -6.07
C ASN A 150 16.34 5.47 -5.13
N LEU A 151 15.58 6.56 -5.27
CA LEU A 151 15.67 7.71 -4.37
C LEU A 151 15.33 7.33 -2.93
N ALA A 152 14.27 6.55 -2.71
CA ALA A 152 13.93 6.07 -1.38
C ALA A 152 15.05 5.18 -0.78
N LEU A 153 15.59 4.23 -1.55
CA LEU A 153 16.70 3.39 -1.08
C LEU A 153 17.97 4.19 -0.80
N LEU A 154 18.29 5.19 -1.64
CA LEU A 154 19.44 6.07 -1.43
C LEU A 154 19.25 6.99 -0.22
N ALA A 155 18.04 7.52 0.01
CA ALA A 155 17.73 8.30 1.20
C ALA A 155 17.90 7.46 2.47
N ILE A 156 17.40 6.22 2.48
CA ILE A 156 17.58 5.31 3.63
C ILE A 156 19.04 4.95 3.83
N LEU A 157 19.77 4.65 2.75
CA LEU A 157 21.21 4.39 2.80
C LEU A 157 21.94 5.57 3.45
N TYR A 158 21.63 6.79 3.00
CA TYR A 158 22.20 8.01 3.56
C TYR A 158 21.85 8.19 5.04
N LEU A 159 20.59 7.97 5.43
CA LEU A 159 20.17 8.04 6.83
C LEU A 159 20.95 7.07 7.72
N MET A 160 21.23 5.85 7.26
CA MET A 160 22.04 4.91 8.04
C MET A 160 23.50 5.35 8.15
N VAL A 161 24.08 5.86 7.05
CA VAL A 161 25.45 6.39 7.04
C VAL A 161 25.57 7.61 7.95
N SER A 162 24.63 8.55 7.90
CA SER A 162 24.68 9.74 8.74
C SER A 162 24.39 9.44 10.21
N LEU A 163 23.56 8.44 10.52
CA LEU A 163 23.36 7.98 11.90
C LEU A 163 24.63 7.36 12.48
N LEU A 164 25.28 6.44 11.76
CA LEU A 164 26.57 5.87 12.17
C LEU A 164 27.65 6.96 12.25
N GLY A 165 27.69 7.87 11.27
CA GLY A 165 28.57 9.04 11.27
C GLY A 165 28.44 9.85 12.55
N MET A 166 27.23 10.29 12.86
CA MET A 166 26.94 11.04 14.08
C MET A 166 27.38 10.29 15.34
N ASN A 167 27.09 9.00 15.45
CA ASN A 167 27.48 8.19 16.60
C ASN A 167 29.01 8.03 16.74
N MET A 168 29.73 7.87 15.62
CA MET A 168 31.20 7.81 15.59
C MET A 168 31.83 9.11 16.08
N PHE A 169 31.36 10.26 15.59
CA PHE A 169 31.90 11.56 16.01
C PHE A 169 31.44 11.93 17.43
N CYS A 170 30.29 11.44 17.89
CA CYS A 170 29.89 11.55 19.30
C CYS A 170 30.87 10.85 20.24
N TYR A 171 31.29 9.63 19.91
CA TYR A 171 32.32 8.90 20.67
C TYR A 171 33.67 9.64 20.70
N LEU A 172 34.06 10.28 19.59
CA LEU A 172 35.33 11.00 19.49
C LEU A 172 35.35 12.36 20.20
N MET A 173 34.18 13.02 20.37
CA MET A 173 34.10 14.30 21.09
C MET A 173 34.38 14.12 22.59
N ASP A 174 33.87 13.03 23.17
CA ASP A 174 33.96 12.81 24.62
C ASP A 174 34.22 11.33 24.97
N PRO A 175 35.48 10.86 24.85
CA PRO A 175 35.83 9.47 25.11
C PRO A 175 35.65 9.09 26.59
N GLY A 176 34.47 8.59 26.96
CA GLY A 176 34.19 8.03 28.28
C GLY A 176 33.02 8.66 29.04
N GLU A 177 32.56 9.85 28.63
CA GLU A 177 31.41 10.54 29.26
C GLU A 177 30.20 10.68 28.30
N TYR A 178 30.26 10.07 27.12
CA TYR A 178 29.13 10.09 26.17
C TYR A 178 27.87 9.37 26.71
N SER A 179 26.71 9.96 26.45
CA SER A 179 25.40 9.40 26.84
C SER A 179 24.93 8.33 25.84
N GLY A 180 24.97 7.07 26.26
CA GLY A 180 24.50 5.93 25.47
C GLY A 180 25.57 4.85 25.26
N SER A 181 25.37 3.97 24.29
CA SER A 181 26.35 2.96 23.91
C SER A 181 26.31 2.75 22.40
N PHE A 182 27.48 2.78 21.74
CA PHE A 182 27.60 2.76 20.28
C PHE A 182 28.56 1.65 19.83
N PRO A 183 28.24 0.37 20.07
CA PRO A 183 29.20 -0.73 19.90
C PRO A 183 29.73 -0.85 18.47
N VAL A 184 28.91 -0.57 17.46
CA VAL A 184 29.32 -0.66 16.05
C VAL A 184 30.13 0.56 15.65
N SER A 185 29.66 1.75 16.01
CA SER A 185 30.38 2.98 15.70
C SER A 185 31.77 3.02 16.35
N ILE A 186 31.89 2.60 17.61
CA ILE A 186 33.20 2.49 18.30
C ILE A 186 34.12 1.49 17.59
N TYR A 187 33.59 0.33 17.21
CA TYR A 187 34.36 -0.67 16.47
C TYR A 187 34.84 -0.13 15.11
N LEU A 188 33.97 0.58 14.38
CA LEU A 188 34.30 1.17 13.09
C LEU A 188 35.43 2.19 13.22
N VAL A 189 35.36 3.10 14.18
CA VAL A 189 36.40 4.12 14.42
C VAL A 189 37.74 3.49 14.78
N ASN A 190 37.74 2.50 15.66
CA ASN A 190 38.97 1.89 16.18
C ASN A 190 39.68 0.97 15.17
N HIS A 191 38.94 0.36 14.23
CA HIS A 191 39.48 -0.71 13.38
C HIS A 191 39.35 -0.50 11.88
N ILE A 192 38.38 0.27 11.39
CA ILE A 192 38.04 0.33 9.96
C ILE A 192 38.25 1.72 9.39
N VAL A 193 37.79 2.75 10.09
CA VAL A 193 37.84 4.15 9.68
C VAL A 193 38.69 4.91 10.70
N PRO A 194 40.03 4.86 10.61
CA PRO A 194 40.89 5.53 11.56
C PRO A 194 40.73 7.05 11.41
N LEU A 195 40.10 7.69 12.39
CA LEU A 195 39.87 9.13 12.44
C LEU A 195 40.92 9.86 13.31
N ASN A 196 42.05 9.22 13.57
CA ASN A 196 43.14 9.67 14.48
C ASN A 196 43.82 11.00 14.06
N GLY A 197 43.46 11.58 12.91
CA GLY A 197 43.97 12.87 12.42
C GLY A 197 42.93 13.99 12.37
N VAL A 198 41.69 13.74 12.81
CA VAL A 198 40.66 14.77 12.87
C VAL A 198 40.85 15.55 14.17
N GLY A 199 41.27 16.82 14.07
CA GLY A 199 41.38 17.70 15.24
C GLY A 199 40.02 17.98 15.90
N PRO A 200 39.98 18.51 17.13
CA PRO A 200 38.74 18.74 17.88
C PRO A 200 37.67 19.51 17.10
N ASP A 201 38.06 20.58 16.41
CA ASP A 201 37.15 21.37 15.56
C ASP A 201 36.56 20.55 14.42
N GLY A 202 37.34 19.62 13.86
CA GLY A 202 36.88 18.71 12.81
C GLY A 202 35.85 17.71 13.35
N VAL A 203 36.06 17.19 14.57
CA VAL A 203 35.14 16.23 15.20
C VAL A 203 33.76 16.88 15.41
N HIS A 204 33.74 18.09 15.99
CA HIS A 204 32.51 18.85 16.17
C HIS A 204 31.83 19.17 14.82
N PHE A 205 32.59 19.63 13.82
CA PHE A 205 32.06 19.95 12.50
C PHE A 205 31.37 18.73 11.85
N TRP A 206 32.03 17.57 11.83
CA TRP A 206 31.46 16.36 11.23
C TRP A 206 30.26 15.84 11.99
N HIS A 207 30.29 15.87 13.33
CA HIS A 207 29.12 15.54 14.14
C HIS A 207 27.92 16.42 13.77
N GLU A 208 28.09 17.75 13.75
CA GLU A 208 27.02 18.68 13.41
C GLU A 208 26.52 18.50 11.98
N LEU A 209 27.43 18.27 11.03
CA LEU A 209 27.06 18.01 9.64
C LEU A 209 26.18 16.77 9.53
N PHE A 210 26.58 15.66 10.15
CA PHE A 210 25.78 14.43 10.12
C PHE A 210 24.44 14.60 10.84
N TRP A 211 24.41 15.26 12.00
CA TRP A 211 23.17 15.51 12.74
C TRP A 211 22.18 16.36 11.91
N TRP A 212 22.62 17.50 11.38
CA TRP A 212 21.77 18.41 10.60
C TRP A 212 21.33 17.80 9.28
N SER A 213 22.25 17.17 8.57
CA SER A 213 21.91 16.54 7.29
C SER A 213 20.97 15.35 7.47
N HIS A 214 21.12 14.57 8.54
CA HIS A 214 20.22 13.47 8.85
C HIS A 214 18.78 13.97 9.08
N ILE A 215 18.59 14.94 9.97
CA ILE A 215 17.24 15.43 10.31
C ILE A 215 16.58 16.17 9.13
N VAL A 216 17.35 16.93 8.35
CA VAL A 216 16.84 17.58 7.13
C VAL A 216 16.40 16.54 6.10
N VAL A 217 17.16 15.45 5.92
CA VAL A 217 16.75 14.36 5.03
C VAL A 217 15.47 13.68 5.52
N ILE A 218 15.30 13.48 6.84
CA ILE A 218 14.03 12.96 7.40
C ILE A 218 12.86 13.90 7.03
N PHE A 219 13.03 15.21 7.23
CA PHE A 219 11.99 16.21 6.95
C PHE A 219 11.62 16.33 5.46
N ILE A 220 12.61 16.22 4.57
CA ILE A 220 12.36 16.13 3.13
C ILE A 220 11.64 14.82 2.80
N PHE A 221 12.11 13.70 3.38
CA PHE A 221 11.59 12.39 3.08
C PHE A 221 10.12 12.27 3.49
N ILE A 222 9.74 12.67 4.71
CA ILE A 222 8.35 12.60 5.19
C ILE A 222 7.36 13.36 4.29
N ASN A 223 7.77 14.51 3.73
CA ASN A 223 6.95 15.28 2.80
C ASN A 223 6.90 14.69 1.39
N ALA A 224 7.93 13.96 0.97
CA ALA A 224 7.94 13.23 -0.29
C ALA A 224 7.09 11.94 -0.22
N LEU A 225 6.95 11.32 0.96
CA LEU A 225 6.31 10.02 1.12
C LEU A 225 4.91 9.91 0.48
N PRO A 226 3.94 10.81 0.72
CA PRO A 226 2.58 10.69 0.17
C PRO A 226 2.50 10.62 -1.37
N TYR A 227 3.53 11.13 -2.05
CA TYR A 227 3.60 11.16 -3.52
C TYR A 227 4.39 9.98 -4.10
N SER A 228 5.12 9.25 -3.27
CA SER A 228 5.96 8.10 -3.61
C SER A 228 5.24 6.77 -3.41
N LYS A 229 5.82 5.67 -3.89
CA LYS A 229 5.45 4.31 -3.47
C LYS A 229 6.04 3.91 -2.11
N HIS A 230 6.97 4.69 -1.56
CA HIS A 230 7.46 4.45 -0.20
C HIS A 230 6.41 4.85 0.86
N PHE A 231 5.31 5.50 0.47
CA PHE A 231 4.16 5.75 1.35
C PHE A 231 3.61 4.50 2.05
N HIS A 232 3.89 3.32 1.50
CA HIS A 232 3.56 2.04 2.14
C HIS A 232 4.10 1.91 3.57
N VAL A 233 5.18 2.60 3.94
CA VAL A 233 5.69 2.57 5.32
C VAL A 233 4.63 3.04 6.32
N PHE A 234 3.81 4.03 5.95
CA PHE A 234 2.69 4.50 6.76
C PHE A 234 1.40 3.73 6.50
N MET A 235 1.12 3.41 5.23
CA MET A 235 -0.19 2.91 4.84
C MET A 235 -0.34 1.38 4.90
N SER A 236 0.76 0.63 4.99
CA SER A 236 0.72 -0.85 5.01
C SER A 236 0.00 -1.40 6.24
N VAL A 237 0.35 -0.94 7.44
CA VAL A 237 -0.25 -1.42 8.69
C VAL A 237 -1.75 -1.11 8.76
N PRO A 238 -2.20 0.15 8.49
CA PRO A 238 -3.63 0.44 8.37
C PRO A 238 -4.33 -0.38 7.28
N ASN A 239 -3.70 -0.58 6.12
CA ASN A 239 -4.33 -1.35 5.04
C ASN A 239 -4.55 -2.81 5.42
N VAL A 240 -3.58 -3.44 6.10
CA VAL A 240 -3.71 -4.81 6.60
C VAL A 240 -4.78 -4.90 7.66
N PHE A 241 -4.87 -3.93 8.59
CA PHE A 241 -5.96 -3.88 9.57
C PHE A 241 -7.34 -3.77 8.89
N LEU A 242 -7.43 -2.95 7.84
CA LEU A 242 -8.67 -2.71 7.09
C LEU A 242 -8.90 -3.73 5.98
N CYS A 243 -8.11 -4.81 5.90
CA CYS A 243 -8.24 -5.79 4.83
C CYS A 243 -9.58 -6.54 4.87
N ARG A 244 -9.92 -7.21 3.76
CA ARG A 244 -11.11 -8.06 3.70
C ARG A 244 -11.01 -9.21 4.71
N LEU A 245 -12.13 -9.58 5.33
CA LEU A 245 -12.20 -10.67 6.31
C LEU A 245 -12.87 -11.93 5.75
N GLU A 246 -13.67 -11.76 4.70
CA GLU A 246 -14.34 -12.81 3.97
C GLU A 246 -13.33 -13.66 3.18
N PRO A 247 -13.67 -14.94 2.92
CA PRO A 247 -12.84 -15.79 2.07
C PRO A 247 -12.56 -15.16 0.71
N LEU A 248 -11.34 -15.35 0.22
CA LEU A 248 -10.97 -14.99 -1.15
C LEU A 248 -11.90 -15.74 -2.13
N GLY A 249 -12.36 -15.05 -3.16
CA GLY A 249 -13.32 -15.61 -4.13
C GLY A 249 -14.79 -15.43 -3.78
N LYS A 250 -15.15 -15.08 -2.54
CA LYS A 250 -16.51 -14.63 -2.25
C LYS A 250 -16.76 -13.33 -3.02
N LEU A 251 -17.84 -13.26 -3.80
CA LEU A 251 -18.28 -12.01 -4.44
C LEU A 251 -19.33 -11.35 -3.54
N ASP A 252 -19.24 -10.03 -3.39
CA ASP A 252 -20.20 -9.27 -2.60
C ASP A 252 -21.40 -8.93 -3.49
N ASN A 253 -22.63 -9.18 -3.04
CA ASN A 253 -23.82 -8.80 -3.80
C ASN A 253 -24.02 -7.27 -3.73
N MET A 254 -24.55 -6.66 -4.80
CA MET A 254 -24.95 -5.26 -4.74
C MET A 254 -26.24 -5.15 -3.95
N GLU A 255 -26.26 -4.26 -2.96
CA GLU A 255 -27.38 -4.11 -2.04
C GLU A 255 -28.63 -3.60 -2.77
N SER A 256 -28.48 -2.67 -3.71
CA SER A 256 -29.55 -2.16 -4.58
C SER A 256 -30.24 -3.29 -5.34
N VAL A 257 -29.48 -4.13 -6.05
CA VAL A 257 -30.02 -5.29 -6.78
C VAL A 257 -30.62 -6.33 -5.82
N THR A 258 -30.00 -6.55 -4.66
CA THR A 258 -30.53 -7.50 -3.68
C THR A 258 -31.87 -7.05 -3.11
N LYS A 259 -32.05 -5.74 -2.88
CA LYS A 259 -33.31 -5.14 -2.42
C LYS A 259 -34.39 -5.33 -3.49
N GLU A 260 -34.07 -5.02 -4.75
CA GLU A 260 -35.00 -5.17 -5.88
C GLU A 260 -35.43 -6.63 -6.08
N VAL A 261 -34.47 -7.57 -6.10
CA VAL A 261 -34.78 -9.00 -6.25
C VAL A 261 -35.65 -9.49 -5.09
N LYS A 262 -35.39 -9.05 -3.86
CA LYS A 262 -36.23 -9.41 -2.70
C LYS A 262 -37.64 -8.85 -2.84
N LEU A 263 -37.79 -7.63 -3.36
CA LEU A 263 -39.08 -7.02 -3.63
C LEU A 263 -39.85 -7.81 -4.69
N MET A 264 -39.18 -8.23 -5.77
CA MET A 264 -39.78 -9.08 -6.80
C MET A 264 -40.17 -10.49 -6.31
N MET A 265 -39.48 -10.99 -5.28
CA MET A 265 -39.75 -12.29 -4.66
C MET A 265 -40.77 -12.24 -3.52
N ASP A 266 -41.16 -11.06 -3.06
CA ASP A 266 -42.13 -10.86 -1.99
C ASP A 266 -43.57 -10.85 -2.58
N PRO A 267 -44.40 -11.87 -2.31
CA PRO A 267 -45.76 -11.93 -2.84
C PRO A 267 -46.64 -10.77 -2.37
N ASP A 268 -46.33 -10.18 -1.21
CA ASP A 268 -47.10 -9.11 -0.58
C ASP A 268 -46.66 -7.72 -1.09
N ALA A 269 -45.45 -7.62 -1.66
CA ALA A 269 -44.92 -6.37 -2.20
C ALA A 269 -45.69 -5.83 -3.41
N ALA A 270 -46.35 -6.70 -4.19
CA ALA A 270 -47.20 -6.30 -5.31
C ALA A 270 -48.40 -5.42 -4.90
N PHE A 271 -48.75 -5.41 -3.60
CA PHE A 271 -49.87 -4.66 -3.03
C PHE A 271 -49.43 -3.48 -2.15
N ALA A 272 -48.12 -3.30 -1.94
CA ALA A 272 -47.59 -2.20 -1.15
C ALA A 272 -47.61 -0.89 -1.97
N ALA A 273 -48.20 0.16 -1.41
CA ALA A 273 -48.09 1.50 -1.99
C ALA A 273 -46.60 1.94 -1.97
N PRO A 274 -46.09 2.58 -3.04
CA PRO A 274 -44.74 3.12 -3.02
C PRO A 274 -44.57 4.03 -1.80
N ALA A 275 -43.47 3.87 -1.06
CA ALA A 275 -43.16 4.77 0.04
C ALA A 275 -43.02 6.19 -0.50
N GLU A 276 -43.91 7.11 -0.07
CA GLU A 276 -43.86 8.50 -0.47
C GLU A 276 -42.59 9.16 0.10
N GLY A 277 -41.73 9.69 -0.78
CA GLY A 277 -40.66 10.63 -0.39
C GLY A 277 -39.22 10.13 -0.47
N GLU A 278 -38.94 8.90 -0.88
CA GLU A 278 -37.59 8.46 -1.20
C GLU A 278 -37.32 8.64 -2.71
N GLU A 279 -36.77 9.80 -3.10
CA GLU A 279 -36.01 9.87 -4.35
C GLU A 279 -34.77 8.97 -4.17
N GLU A 280 -34.92 7.67 -4.42
CA GLU A 280 -33.78 6.76 -4.55
C GLU A 280 -32.96 7.25 -5.74
N GLN A 281 -31.91 8.00 -5.46
CA GLN A 281 -30.87 8.28 -6.46
C GLN A 281 -30.40 6.92 -6.97
N MET A 282 -30.68 6.65 -8.25
CA MET A 282 -30.18 5.45 -8.94
C MET A 282 -28.66 5.43 -8.81
N GLU A 283 -28.16 4.63 -7.87
CA GLU A 283 -26.75 4.39 -7.73
C GLU A 283 -26.27 3.61 -8.95
N ARG A 284 -25.21 4.12 -9.59
CA ARG A 284 -24.54 3.41 -10.67
C ARG A 284 -24.12 2.01 -10.22
N PHE A 285 -24.41 1.01 -11.03
CA PHE A 285 -23.96 -0.35 -10.82
C PHE A 285 -22.46 -0.49 -11.11
N GLY A 286 -21.71 -1.00 -10.13
CA GLY A 286 -20.27 -1.21 -10.27
C GLY A 286 -19.44 0.09 -10.22
N VAL A 287 -18.29 0.07 -10.92
CA VAL A 287 -17.29 1.15 -10.92
C VAL A 287 -16.99 1.61 -12.35
N LYS A 288 -17.33 2.86 -12.66
CA LYS A 288 -16.86 3.55 -13.88
C LYS A 288 -15.59 4.34 -13.60
N ASP A 289 -15.59 5.10 -12.51
CA ASP A 289 -14.51 6.02 -12.16
C ASP A 289 -14.21 6.05 -10.64
N VAL A 290 -13.24 6.85 -10.21
CA VAL A 290 -12.76 6.96 -8.82
C VAL A 290 -13.76 7.52 -7.83
N GLU A 291 -14.91 8.00 -8.27
CA GLU A 291 -16.04 8.34 -7.38
C GLU A 291 -16.84 7.10 -6.98
N ASP A 292 -16.86 6.07 -7.85
CA ASP A 292 -17.63 4.86 -7.63
C ASP A 292 -16.88 3.84 -6.76
N ILE A 293 -15.54 3.96 -6.66
CA ILE A 293 -14.74 3.09 -5.81
C ILE A 293 -15.01 3.39 -4.32
N THR A 294 -14.78 2.40 -3.47
CA THR A 294 -14.84 2.64 -2.02
C THR A 294 -13.59 3.35 -1.51
N TRP A 295 -13.69 4.01 -0.36
CA TRP A 295 -12.52 4.59 0.31
C TRP A 295 -11.43 3.53 0.58
N LYS A 296 -11.84 2.26 0.75
CA LYS A 296 -10.92 1.14 0.92
C LYS A 296 -10.13 0.82 -0.35
N ASN A 297 -10.75 0.90 -1.53
CA ASN A 297 -10.04 0.73 -2.80
C ASN A 297 -9.03 1.86 -3.03
N TYR A 298 -9.38 3.09 -2.65
CA TYR A 298 -8.43 4.19 -2.72
C TYR A 298 -7.25 3.98 -1.74
N LEU A 299 -7.54 3.51 -0.52
CA LEU A 299 -6.51 3.12 0.45
C LEU A 299 -5.59 2.00 -0.08
N ASP A 300 -6.15 0.99 -0.75
CA ASP A 300 -5.37 -0.07 -1.42
C ASP A 300 -4.44 0.51 -2.49
N SER A 301 -4.91 1.49 -3.26
CA SER A 301 -4.11 2.17 -4.29
C SER A 301 -2.92 2.94 -3.69
N LEU A 302 -3.10 3.56 -2.52
CA LEU A 302 -2.06 4.33 -1.81
C LEU A 302 -1.06 3.43 -1.08
N SER A 303 -1.52 2.26 -0.60
CA SER A 303 -0.66 1.30 0.11
C SER A 303 0.10 0.37 -0.84
N CYS A 304 -0.33 0.25 -2.12
CA CYS A 304 0.34 -0.55 -3.12
C CYS A 304 1.84 -0.18 -3.25
N THR A 305 2.69 -1.17 -2.99
CA THR A 305 4.16 -1.02 -3.00
C THR A 305 4.78 -1.13 -4.40
N GLU A 306 3.97 -1.40 -5.42
CA GLU A 306 4.42 -1.73 -6.77
C GLU A 306 5.38 -2.94 -6.85
N CYS A 307 5.39 -3.82 -5.82
CA CYS A 307 6.36 -4.92 -5.71
C CYS A 307 6.27 -5.98 -6.83
N GLY A 308 5.11 -6.07 -7.50
CA GLY A 308 4.88 -6.97 -8.63
C GLY A 308 4.66 -8.45 -8.25
N ARG A 309 4.51 -8.79 -6.96
CA ARG A 309 4.16 -10.16 -6.53
C ARG A 309 2.86 -10.64 -7.15
N CYS A 310 1.84 -9.77 -7.17
CA CYS A 310 0.54 -10.05 -7.75
C CYS A 310 0.62 -10.26 -9.28
N THR A 311 1.44 -9.49 -9.98
CA THR A 311 1.70 -9.64 -11.42
C THR A 311 2.45 -10.94 -11.73
N SER A 312 3.47 -11.30 -10.94
CA SER A 312 4.28 -12.50 -11.18
C SER A 312 3.52 -13.83 -11.03
N VAL A 313 2.35 -13.83 -10.38
CA VAL A 313 1.50 -15.01 -10.21
C VAL A 313 0.20 -14.94 -10.99
N CYS A 314 0.00 -13.88 -11.79
CA CYS A 314 -1.21 -13.71 -12.58
C CYS A 314 -1.14 -14.60 -13.83
N PRO A 315 -2.02 -15.61 -14.00
CA PRO A 315 -1.97 -16.50 -15.16
C PRO A 315 -2.09 -15.74 -16.49
N ALA A 316 -2.98 -14.74 -16.54
CA ALA A 316 -3.18 -13.90 -17.71
C ALA A 316 -1.89 -13.13 -18.10
N ASN A 317 -1.19 -12.55 -17.13
CA ASN A 317 0.06 -11.84 -17.37
C ASN A 317 1.16 -12.78 -17.85
N ILE A 318 1.26 -13.98 -17.25
CA ILE A 318 2.27 -14.98 -17.60
C ILE A 318 2.09 -15.43 -19.06
N THR A 319 0.85 -15.56 -19.53
CA THR A 319 0.54 -15.90 -20.93
C THR A 319 0.63 -14.73 -21.91
N GLY A 320 1.07 -13.54 -21.46
CA GLY A 320 1.26 -12.37 -22.32
C GLY A 320 0.02 -11.51 -22.55
N LYS A 321 -1.08 -11.72 -21.81
CA LYS A 321 -2.25 -10.82 -21.86
C LYS A 321 -1.96 -9.51 -21.13
N MET A 322 -2.73 -8.48 -21.43
CA MET A 322 -2.51 -7.12 -20.93
C MET A 322 -2.68 -6.95 -19.41
N LEU A 323 -3.44 -7.82 -18.75
CA LEU A 323 -3.71 -7.70 -17.32
C LEU A 323 -2.42 -7.78 -16.47
N SER A 324 -2.17 -6.72 -15.71
CA SER A 324 -1.29 -6.74 -14.55
C SER A 324 -2.08 -6.28 -13.31
N PRO A 325 -2.33 -7.15 -12.30
CA PRO A 325 -3.06 -6.74 -11.10
C PRO A 325 -2.41 -5.55 -10.38
N ARG A 326 -1.08 -5.44 -10.42
CA ARG A 326 -0.37 -4.25 -9.91
C ARG A 326 -0.81 -2.97 -10.64
N LYS A 327 -0.93 -3.03 -11.98
CA LYS A 327 -1.28 -1.88 -12.82
C LYS A 327 -2.66 -1.33 -12.43
N ILE A 328 -3.63 -2.20 -12.15
CA ILE A 328 -4.97 -1.78 -11.66
C ILE A 328 -4.85 -0.80 -10.48
N MET A 329 -4.06 -1.13 -9.45
CA MET A 329 -3.88 -0.25 -8.29
C MET A 329 -3.10 1.03 -8.61
N MET A 330 -2.08 0.92 -9.47
CA MET A 330 -1.30 2.08 -9.92
C MET A 330 -2.17 3.07 -10.69
N ASP A 331 -3.04 2.58 -11.55
CA ASP A 331 -3.93 3.38 -12.38
C ASP A 331 -5.09 3.97 -11.58
N THR A 332 -5.64 3.26 -10.60
CA THR A 332 -6.58 3.85 -9.63
C THR A 332 -5.94 5.02 -8.88
N ARG A 333 -4.70 4.88 -8.41
CA ARG A 333 -3.96 5.97 -7.75
C ARG A 333 -3.70 7.13 -8.71
N ALA A 334 -3.30 6.84 -9.94
CA ALA A 334 -3.03 7.85 -10.95
C ALA A 334 -4.30 8.63 -11.32
N ARG A 335 -5.42 7.93 -11.51
CA ARG A 335 -6.72 8.54 -11.79
C ARG A 335 -7.18 9.45 -10.66
N MET A 336 -7.10 9.00 -9.40
CA MET A 336 -7.46 9.86 -8.27
C MET A 336 -6.52 11.08 -8.14
N LYS A 337 -5.24 10.92 -8.47
CA LYS A 337 -4.27 12.04 -8.47
C LYS A 337 -4.57 13.08 -9.55
N GLU A 338 -5.03 12.65 -10.73
CA GLU A 338 -5.42 13.57 -11.83
C GLU A 338 -6.78 14.23 -11.53
N PHE A 339 -7.78 13.43 -11.15
CA PHE A 339 -9.17 13.86 -11.01
C PHE A 339 -9.46 14.57 -9.68
N GLY A 340 -9.01 14.00 -8.57
CA GLY A 340 -9.34 14.43 -7.21
C GLY A 340 -9.11 15.92 -6.93
N PRO A 341 -7.94 16.51 -7.26
CA PRO A 341 -7.68 17.92 -7.01
C PRO A 341 -8.68 18.85 -7.71
N ARG A 342 -9.02 18.55 -8.97
CA ARG A 342 -9.96 19.35 -9.77
C ARG A 342 -11.38 19.14 -9.29
N ARG A 343 -11.78 17.89 -9.03
CA ARG A 343 -13.11 17.54 -8.52
C ARG A 343 -13.44 18.19 -7.17
N VAL A 344 -12.47 18.27 -6.26
CA VAL A 344 -12.62 18.97 -4.96
C VAL A 344 -12.77 20.48 -5.15
N LYS A 345 -12.05 21.07 -6.12
CA LYS A 345 -12.07 22.52 -6.38
C LYS A 345 -13.29 22.98 -7.19
N GLU A 346 -13.67 22.21 -8.20
CA GLU A 346 -14.68 22.57 -9.22
C GLU A 346 -16.08 22.04 -8.87
N GLY A 347 -16.21 21.10 -7.92
CA GLY A 347 -17.50 20.64 -7.39
C GLY A 347 -18.11 19.44 -8.11
N LYS A 348 -19.38 19.11 -7.81
CA LYS A 348 -20.07 17.86 -8.23
C LYS A 348 -20.28 17.71 -9.74
N GLY A 349 -20.25 18.81 -10.51
CA GLY A 349 -20.44 18.79 -11.97
C GLY A 349 -19.15 18.65 -12.77
N PHE A 350 -18.00 18.54 -12.11
CA PHE A 350 -16.71 18.46 -12.81
C PHE A 350 -16.56 17.13 -13.55
N SER A 351 -16.28 17.21 -14.85
CA SER A 351 -15.87 16.08 -15.68
C SER A 351 -14.68 16.50 -16.53
N ASP A 352 -13.69 15.63 -16.65
CA ASP A 352 -12.55 15.79 -17.56
C ASP A 352 -12.63 14.84 -18.76
N GLU A 353 -13.82 14.31 -19.04
CA GLU A 353 -14.12 13.37 -20.13
C GLU A 353 -13.28 12.07 -20.09
N LYS A 354 -12.67 11.78 -18.94
CA LYS A 354 -11.94 10.54 -18.67
C LYS A 354 -12.64 9.74 -17.59
N ALA A 355 -12.38 8.44 -17.57
CA ALA A 355 -12.81 7.53 -16.53
C ALA A 355 -11.70 6.55 -16.16
N LEU A 356 -11.84 5.87 -15.02
CA LEU A 356 -10.95 4.78 -14.64
C LEU A 356 -11.03 3.63 -15.66
N VAL A 357 -12.24 3.28 -16.09
CA VAL A 357 -12.50 2.30 -17.14
C VAL A 357 -12.22 2.93 -18.52
N ARG A 358 -11.59 2.17 -19.42
CA ARG A 358 -11.10 2.53 -20.78
C ARG A 358 -9.92 3.49 -20.83
N ASN A 359 -9.96 4.67 -20.18
CA ASN A 359 -8.86 5.63 -20.31
C ASN A 359 -7.60 5.21 -19.53
N TYR A 360 -7.78 4.51 -18.41
CA TYR A 360 -6.70 4.06 -17.54
C TYR A 360 -6.57 2.53 -17.53
N ILE A 361 -7.69 1.83 -17.35
CA ILE A 361 -7.78 0.38 -17.32
C ILE A 361 -8.63 -0.09 -18.50
N SER A 362 -8.04 -0.83 -19.44
CA SER A 362 -8.75 -1.26 -20.63
C SER A 362 -9.72 -2.41 -20.35
N GLU A 363 -10.73 -2.58 -21.20
CA GLU A 363 -11.65 -3.71 -21.11
C GLU A 363 -10.93 -5.06 -21.28
N GLU A 364 -9.90 -5.12 -22.12
CA GLU A 364 -9.07 -6.32 -22.29
C GLU A 364 -8.38 -6.73 -20.98
N GLU A 365 -7.84 -5.75 -20.23
CA GLU A 365 -7.27 -6.00 -18.90
C GLU A 365 -8.33 -6.54 -17.94
N LEU A 366 -9.52 -5.93 -17.96
CA LEU A 366 -10.63 -6.33 -17.10
C LEU A 366 -11.06 -7.76 -17.41
N TRP A 367 -11.35 -8.10 -18.66
CA TRP A 367 -11.87 -9.41 -19.08
C TRP A 367 -10.81 -10.53 -19.06
N ALA A 368 -9.52 -10.20 -19.06
CA ALA A 368 -8.45 -11.19 -18.90
C ALA A 368 -8.37 -11.81 -17.49
N CYS A 369 -8.97 -11.18 -16.47
CA CYS A 369 -8.96 -11.71 -15.10
C CYS A 369 -9.78 -13.00 -14.95
N THR A 370 -9.16 -14.10 -14.54
CA THR A 370 -9.86 -15.38 -14.30
C THR A 370 -10.48 -15.49 -12.90
N THR A 371 -10.41 -14.43 -12.09
CA THR A 371 -10.88 -14.42 -10.68
C THR A 371 -10.29 -15.54 -9.80
N CYS A 372 -9.10 -16.07 -10.15
CA CYS A 372 -8.44 -17.14 -9.39
C CYS A 372 -7.88 -16.71 -8.01
N ASN A 373 -7.91 -15.41 -7.68
CA ASN A 373 -7.44 -14.84 -6.41
C ASN A 373 -5.94 -15.02 -6.05
N ALA A 374 -5.11 -15.56 -6.95
CA ALA A 374 -3.66 -15.70 -6.71
C ALA A 374 -2.99 -14.35 -6.36
N CYS A 375 -3.38 -13.27 -7.04
CA CYS A 375 -2.86 -11.93 -6.79
C CYS A 375 -3.20 -11.39 -5.38
N ALA A 376 -4.42 -11.66 -4.89
CA ALA A 376 -4.84 -11.27 -3.55
C ALA A 376 -4.12 -12.11 -2.48
N GLN A 377 -3.93 -13.41 -2.75
CA GLN A 377 -3.24 -14.30 -1.83
C GLN A 377 -1.75 -13.96 -1.66
N GLU A 378 -1.07 -13.59 -2.74
CA GLU A 378 0.35 -13.21 -2.73
C GLU A 378 0.62 -11.76 -2.31
N CYS A 379 -0.42 -10.94 -2.20
CA CYS A 379 -0.28 -9.55 -1.79
C CYS A 379 0.31 -9.49 -0.36
N PRO A 380 1.45 -8.80 -0.16
CA PRO A 380 2.08 -8.72 1.16
C PRO A 380 1.27 -7.92 2.18
N ILE A 381 0.34 -7.08 1.70
CA ILE A 381 -0.47 -6.15 2.50
C ILE A 381 -1.99 -6.38 2.28
N ASN A 382 -2.37 -7.59 1.86
CA ASN A 382 -3.76 -8.05 1.74
C ASN A 382 -4.69 -7.20 0.83
N ILE A 383 -4.18 -6.62 -0.26
CA ILE A 383 -5.00 -5.94 -1.28
C ILE A 383 -5.86 -6.95 -2.06
N ASN A 384 -7.17 -6.71 -2.13
CA ASN A 384 -8.12 -7.49 -2.93
C ASN A 384 -8.24 -6.94 -4.36
N HIS A 385 -7.28 -7.26 -5.22
CA HIS A 385 -7.29 -6.81 -6.62
C HIS A 385 -8.52 -7.32 -7.43
N PRO A 386 -8.93 -8.60 -7.33
CA PRO A 386 -10.05 -9.11 -8.11
C PRO A 386 -11.37 -8.40 -7.82
N GLY A 387 -11.61 -7.96 -6.57
CA GLY A 387 -12.85 -7.27 -6.20
C GLY A 387 -13.10 -6.03 -7.07
N LEU A 388 -12.13 -5.12 -7.13
CA LEU A 388 -12.23 -3.90 -7.94
C LEU A 388 -12.39 -4.21 -9.44
N ILE A 389 -11.73 -5.26 -9.95
CA ILE A 389 -11.90 -5.71 -11.34
C ILE A 389 -13.33 -6.17 -11.61
N VAL A 390 -13.91 -6.95 -10.68
CA VAL A 390 -15.30 -7.41 -10.79
C VAL A 390 -16.27 -6.23 -10.74
N ASP A 391 -16.02 -5.23 -9.90
CA ASP A 391 -16.88 -4.04 -9.85
C ASP A 391 -16.80 -3.18 -11.12
N MET A 392 -15.63 -3.11 -11.78
CA MET A 392 -15.55 -2.48 -13.10
C MET A 392 -16.24 -3.30 -14.20
N ARG A 393 -16.18 -4.63 -14.14
CA ARG A 393 -16.96 -5.50 -15.05
C ARG A 393 -18.46 -5.35 -14.85
N ARG A 394 -18.90 -5.16 -13.59
CA ARG A 394 -20.30 -4.89 -13.25
C ARG A 394 -20.82 -3.65 -13.96
N TYR A 395 -20.04 -2.57 -13.95
CA TYR A 395 -20.37 -1.36 -14.69
C TYR A 395 -20.51 -1.63 -16.20
N LEU A 396 -19.49 -2.25 -16.82
CA LEU A 396 -19.53 -2.58 -18.24
C LEU A 396 -20.77 -3.41 -18.61
N PHE A 397 -21.13 -4.37 -17.76
CA PHE A 397 -22.24 -5.26 -18.00
C PHE A 397 -23.61 -4.57 -17.82
N MET A 398 -23.86 -3.99 -16.65
CA MET A 398 -25.21 -3.56 -16.26
C MET A 398 -25.57 -2.13 -16.68
N GLU A 399 -24.57 -1.27 -16.89
CA GLU A 399 -24.82 0.13 -17.27
C GLU A 399 -24.66 0.33 -18.79
N GLU A 400 -23.72 -0.37 -19.41
CA GLU A 400 -23.35 -0.14 -20.81
C GLU A 400 -23.64 -1.32 -21.74
N SER A 401 -24.10 -2.46 -21.22
CA SER A 401 -24.31 -3.69 -22.02
C SER A 401 -23.07 -4.13 -22.82
N ALA A 402 -21.87 -3.77 -22.35
CA ALA A 402 -20.58 -3.96 -23.01
C ALA A 402 -19.89 -5.27 -22.61
N ALA A 403 -20.67 -6.35 -22.43
CA ALA A 403 -20.11 -7.66 -22.13
C ALA A 403 -19.56 -8.35 -23.40
N PRO A 404 -18.53 -9.20 -23.28
CA PRO A 404 -18.14 -10.13 -24.33
C PRO A 404 -19.33 -10.95 -24.84
N GLY A 405 -19.39 -11.16 -26.15
CA GLY A 405 -20.52 -11.83 -26.81
C GLY A 405 -20.82 -13.22 -26.25
N GLU A 406 -19.78 -13.97 -25.88
CA GLU A 406 -19.90 -15.29 -25.27
C GLU A 406 -20.60 -15.26 -23.91
N LEU A 407 -20.38 -14.19 -23.12
CA LEU A 407 -21.08 -14.01 -21.86
C LEU A 407 -22.53 -13.63 -22.08
N ASN A 408 -22.82 -12.75 -23.06
CA ASN A 408 -24.20 -12.42 -23.41
C ASN A 408 -24.98 -13.67 -23.83
N THR A 409 -24.41 -14.50 -24.70
CA THR A 409 -25.01 -15.79 -25.10
C THR A 409 -25.25 -16.70 -23.88
N MET A 410 -24.28 -16.79 -22.97
CA MET A 410 -24.43 -17.58 -21.75
C MET A 410 -25.58 -17.06 -20.88
N PHE A 411 -25.70 -15.75 -20.66
CA PHE A 411 -26.78 -15.18 -19.84
C PHE A 411 -28.15 -15.37 -20.51
N THR A 412 -28.27 -15.17 -21.82
CA THR A 412 -29.49 -15.47 -22.57
C THR A 412 -29.87 -16.95 -22.49
N ASN A 413 -28.89 -17.86 -22.50
CA ASN A 413 -29.16 -19.29 -22.30
C ASN A 413 -29.67 -19.58 -20.88
N ILE A 414 -29.10 -18.93 -19.86
CA ILE A 414 -29.55 -19.10 -18.47
C ILE A 414 -30.98 -18.59 -18.33
N GLU A 415 -31.31 -17.45 -18.92
CA GLU A 415 -32.65 -16.86 -18.88
C GLU A 415 -33.68 -17.76 -19.57
N ASN A 416 -33.40 -18.23 -20.79
CA ASN A 416 -34.37 -18.99 -21.58
C ASN A 416 -34.44 -20.49 -21.20
N ASN A 417 -33.30 -21.11 -20.91
CA ASN A 417 -33.18 -22.56 -20.73
C ASN A 417 -32.84 -22.97 -19.30
N GLY A 418 -32.59 -22.02 -18.39
CA GLY A 418 -32.13 -22.28 -17.02
C GLY A 418 -30.77 -22.99 -16.95
N ALA A 419 -29.95 -22.90 -18.01
CA ALA A 419 -28.62 -23.50 -18.10
C ALA A 419 -27.70 -22.61 -18.95
N PRO A 420 -26.38 -22.57 -18.70
CA PRO A 420 -25.46 -21.72 -19.48
C PRO A 420 -25.24 -22.21 -20.91
N TRP A 421 -25.59 -23.46 -21.19
CA TRP A 421 -25.53 -24.06 -22.53
C TRP A 421 -26.91 -24.07 -23.17
N GLN A 422 -26.93 -24.01 -24.50
CA GLN A 422 -28.14 -24.01 -25.32
C GLN A 422 -28.70 -25.43 -25.50
N TYR A 423 -29.02 -26.11 -24.39
CA TYR A 423 -29.69 -27.42 -24.41
C TYR A 423 -31.17 -27.28 -24.03
N PRO A 424 -32.07 -28.05 -24.67
CA PRO A 424 -33.46 -28.12 -24.23
C PRO A 424 -33.57 -28.56 -22.77
N PRO A 425 -34.51 -28.01 -21.98
CA PRO A 425 -34.74 -28.47 -20.60
C PRO A 425 -35.05 -29.97 -20.48
N GLU A 426 -35.71 -30.55 -21.50
CA GLU A 426 -36.03 -31.99 -21.61
C GLU A 426 -34.77 -32.87 -21.63
N ASP A 427 -33.66 -32.35 -22.15
CA ASP A 427 -32.40 -33.08 -22.30
C ASP A 427 -31.55 -33.09 -21.03
N ARG A 428 -31.94 -32.33 -19.98
CA ARG A 428 -31.15 -32.19 -18.75
C ARG A 428 -30.82 -33.51 -18.05
N MET A 429 -31.66 -34.53 -18.21
CA MET A 429 -31.49 -35.83 -17.55
C MET A 429 -30.76 -36.87 -18.40
N LYS A 430 -30.42 -36.57 -19.67
CA LYS A 430 -29.76 -37.53 -20.57
C LYS A 430 -28.44 -38.08 -20.02
N TRP A 431 -27.64 -37.25 -19.34
CA TRP A 431 -26.38 -37.70 -18.72
C TRP A 431 -26.57 -38.74 -17.61
N ALA A 432 -27.78 -38.85 -17.04
CA ALA A 432 -28.10 -39.75 -15.93
C ALA A 432 -28.78 -41.06 -16.37
N GLU A 433 -29.19 -41.19 -17.64
CA GLU A 433 -29.86 -42.39 -18.18
C GLU A 433 -29.02 -43.65 -18.00
N GLU A 434 -27.71 -43.54 -18.23
CA GLU A 434 -26.73 -44.63 -18.04
C GLU A 434 -26.29 -44.82 -16.58
N LEU A 435 -26.62 -43.88 -15.70
CA LEU A 435 -26.15 -43.90 -14.31
C LEU A 435 -27.15 -44.61 -13.39
N TYR A 436 -28.44 -44.24 -13.33
CA TYR A 436 -29.38 -44.82 -12.32
C TYR A 436 -30.89 -44.74 -12.62
N MET A 437 -31.36 -44.79 -13.88
CA MET A 437 -32.81 -44.90 -14.16
C MET A 437 -33.26 -46.19 -14.88
N ASN A 438 -32.35 -47.12 -15.17
CA ASN A 438 -32.66 -48.45 -15.73
C ASN A 438 -32.50 -49.60 -14.71
N LYS A 439 -33.09 -49.46 -13.52
CA LYS A 439 -33.47 -50.64 -12.73
C LYS A 439 -34.98 -50.62 -12.52
N ASN A 440 -35.68 -51.24 -13.47
CA ASN A 440 -36.99 -51.82 -13.21
C ASN A 440 -36.81 -52.81 -12.06
N VAL A 441 -37.34 -52.48 -10.87
CA VAL A 441 -37.83 -53.47 -9.91
C VAL A 441 -39.33 -53.56 -10.12
#